data_AF-X8CLD1-F1
#
_entry.id   AF-X8CLD1-F1
#
_cell.length_a   1.000
_cell.length_b   1.000
_cell.length_c   1.000
_cell.angle_alpha   90.00
_cell.angle_beta   90.00
_cell.angle_gamma   90.00
#
_symmetry.space_group_name_H-M   'P 1'
#
loop_
_entity.id
_entity.type
_entity.pdbx_description
1 polymer ?
#
loop_
_entity_poly.entity_id
_entity_poly.type
_entity_poly.pdbx_seq_one_letter_code
_entity_poly.pdbx_strand_id
1 'polypeptide(L)'
;MREPFIGSEALAAGTLTRYRLRSRFVALHPDVYVDPATELTATRRACAAWLWSRRRGIVAGRSASALHGAKWVDHRAPAQLVYQHRRPPAGIDTWSDSLFEHEIQTIAGLRVTTPARTALDLACRYPVDRAVAAIDALARATDLKVSEVDSLGERYRGRRGIARARVALPLVDKGAESPRETWLRLLLIRAGFPRPQTQIPVYDYGALIACLDMGWQDIKVAVEYEGDHHRTDQRQFNKDIRRAKTLAEIGWTVVRVTIEDTPGGVIARVAAAWARRT
;
A
#
# COMPACT_ATOMS: atom_id res chain seq x y z
N MET A 1 5.92 27.54 9.07
CA MET A 1 4.71 26.72 8.84
C MET A 1 5.17 25.42 8.19
N ARG A 2 5.06 24.27 8.87
CA ARG A 2 5.58 22.99 8.35
C ARG A 2 4.58 22.25 7.44
N GLU A 3 3.37 22.76 7.30
CA GLU A 3 2.36 22.23 6.38
C GLU A 3 2.22 23.14 5.15
N PRO A 4 1.87 22.58 3.98
CA PRO A 4 1.58 23.38 2.79
C PRO A 4 0.45 24.38 3.06
N PHE A 5 0.54 25.57 2.46
CA PHE A 5 -0.45 26.63 2.62
C PHE A 5 -0.64 27.43 1.32
N ILE A 6 -1.75 28.15 1.23
CA ILE A 6 -2.08 28.99 0.07
C ILE A 6 -1.45 30.38 0.25
N GLY A 7 -0.65 30.80 -0.73
CA GLY A 7 0.08 32.06 -0.69
C GLY A 7 -0.85 33.27 -0.64
N SER A 8 -1.84 33.31 -1.54
CA SER A 8 -2.81 34.42 -1.60
C SER A 8 -3.59 34.60 -0.30
N GLU A 9 -3.97 33.50 0.38
CA GLU A 9 -4.68 33.54 1.66
C GLU A 9 -3.78 34.07 2.77
N ALA A 10 -2.52 33.63 2.84
CA ALA A 10 -1.57 34.13 3.83
C ALA A 10 -1.28 35.62 3.67
N LEU A 11 -1.20 36.11 2.42
CA LEU A 11 -1.04 37.54 2.11
C LEU A 11 -2.29 38.34 2.49
N ALA A 12 -3.48 37.85 2.15
CA ALA A 12 -4.74 38.53 2.47
C ALA A 12 -5.00 38.60 3.98
N ALA A 13 -4.61 37.57 4.72
CA ALA A 13 -4.70 37.54 6.18
C ALA A 13 -3.61 38.37 6.89
N GLY A 14 -2.67 38.99 6.16
CA GLY A 14 -1.57 39.75 6.74
C GLY A 14 -0.53 38.93 7.51
N THR A 15 -0.62 37.59 7.48
CA THR A 15 0.30 36.70 8.20
C THR A 15 1.68 36.62 7.53
N LEU A 16 1.75 36.92 6.22
CA LEU A 16 2.98 37.00 5.45
C LEU A 16 3.00 38.23 4.54
N THR A 17 4.19 38.75 4.28
CA THR A 17 4.42 39.77 3.24
C THR A 17 4.84 39.10 1.94
N ARG A 18 4.62 39.76 0.80
CA ARG A 18 5.06 39.26 -0.53
C ARG A 18 6.56 38.95 -0.55
N TYR A 19 7.36 39.78 0.11
CA TYR A 19 8.81 39.58 0.22
C TYR A 19 9.15 38.30 1.00
N ARG A 20 8.53 38.08 2.17
CA ARG A 20 8.76 36.86 2.96
C ARG A 20 8.29 35.61 2.21
N LEU A 21 7.15 35.67 1.54
CA LEU A 21 6.63 34.54 0.75
C LEU A 21 7.62 34.10 -0.34
N ARG A 22 8.21 35.06 -1.08
CA ARG A 22 9.17 34.77 -2.15
C ARG A 22 10.56 34.36 -1.67
N SER A 23 11.01 34.87 -0.52
CA SER A 23 12.38 34.66 -0.05
C SER A 23 12.54 33.51 0.95
N ARG A 24 11.47 33.07 1.61
CA ARG A 24 11.54 32.08 2.71
C ARG A 24 10.78 30.78 2.43
N PHE A 25 10.02 30.69 1.35
CA PHE A 25 9.19 29.53 1.03
C PHE A 25 9.41 29.04 -0.39
N VAL A 26 9.17 27.74 -0.61
CA VAL A 26 9.22 27.10 -1.92
C VAL A 26 7.81 26.91 -2.44
N ALA A 27 7.57 27.27 -3.70
CA ALA A 27 6.31 26.97 -4.37
C ALA A 27 6.27 25.50 -4.79
N LEU A 28 5.29 24.73 -4.30
CA LEU A 28 5.06 23.35 -4.72
C LEU A 28 4.18 23.29 -5.96
N HIS A 29 3.14 24.12 -5.98
CA HIS A 29 2.18 24.26 -7.06
C HIS A 29 1.81 25.75 -7.21
N PRO A 30 1.09 26.15 -8.28
CA PRO A 30 0.60 27.52 -8.40
C PRO A 30 -0.15 27.96 -7.14
N ASP A 31 0.35 29.02 -6.50
CA ASP A 31 -0.19 29.61 -5.27
C ASP A 31 -0.18 28.70 -4.01
N VAL A 32 0.59 27.60 -4.03
CA VAL A 32 0.76 26.71 -2.87
C VAL A 32 2.22 26.63 -2.49
N TYR A 33 2.52 26.95 -1.23
CA TYR A 33 3.87 27.11 -0.71
C TYR A 33 4.13 26.20 0.48
N VAL A 34 5.39 25.89 0.71
CA VAL A 34 5.87 25.13 1.88
C VAL A 34 7.19 25.69 2.38
N ASP A 35 7.47 25.49 3.66
CA ASP A 35 8.78 25.77 4.24
C ASP A 35 9.85 24.83 3.64
N PRO A 36 11.02 25.35 3.17
CA PRO A 36 12.05 24.53 2.52
C PRO A 36 12.58 23.38 3.38
N ALA A 37 12.53 23.50 4.71
CA ALA A 37 12.97 22.45 5.63
C ALA A 37 11.93 21.32 5.79
N THR A 38 10.78 21.41 5.13
CA THR A 38 9.70 20.42 5.24
C THR A 38 10.00 19.20 4.38
N GLU A 39 10.06 18.03 5.00
CA GLU A 39 10.11 16.76 4.28
C GLU A 39 8.78 16.51 3.55
N LEU A 40 8.85 16.28 2.23
CA LEU A 40 7.67 16.05 1.39
C LEU A 40 7.27 14.56 1.39
N THR A 41 6.39 14.20 2.32
CA THR A 41 5.70 12.91 2.33
C THR A 41 4.57 12.84 1.31
N ALA A 42 4.07 11.63 1.01
CA ALA A 42 2.90 11.45 0.14
C ALA A 42 1.65 12.17 0.68
N THR A 43 1.46 12.20 2.00
CA THR A 43 0.34 12.91 2.66
C THR A 43 0.45 14.42 2.53
N ARG A 44 1.65 14.99 2.67
CA ARG A 44 1.88 16.44 2.46
C ARG A 44 1.71 16.85 1.01
N ARG A 45 2.15 16.03 0.06
CA ARG A 45 1.86 16.25 -1.38
C ARG A 45 0.36 16.22 -1.66
N ALA A 46 -0.37 15.28 -1.04
CA ALA A 46 -1.83 15.23 -1.15
C ALA A 46 -2.50 16.51 -0.60
N CYS A 47 -2.05 17.00 0.56
CA CYS A 47 -2.50 18.27 1.12
C CYS A 47 -2.21 19.46 0.19
N ALA A 48 -0.98 19.58 -0.32
CA ALA A 48 -0.60 20.62 -1.26
C ALA A 48 -1.47 20.62 -2.52
N ALA A 49 -1.75 19.44 -3.08
CA ALA A 49 -2.61 19.30 -4.25
C ALA A 49 -4.08 19.64 -3.95
N TRP A 50 -4.59 19.24 -2.79
CA TRP A 50 -5.94 19.60 -2.34
C TRP A 50 -6.09 21.12 -2.16
N LEU A 51 -5.11 21.79 -1.56
CA LEU A 51 -5.07 23.25 -1.47
C LEU A 51 -5.00 23.93 -2.84
N TRP A 52 -4.20 23.40 -3.77
CA TRP A 52 -4.14 23.89 -5.16
C TRP A 52 -5.52 23.82 -5.84
N SER A 53 -6.30 22.78 -5.57
CA SER A 53 -7.68 22.65 -6.08
C SER A 53 -8.68 23.64 -5.45
N ARG A 54 -8.21 24.56 -4.60
CA ARG A 54 -9.00 25.45 -3.74
C ARG A 54 -9.95 24.66 -2.84
N ARG A 55 -9.46 23.53 -2.30
CA ARG A 55 -10.21 22.63 -1.41
C ARG A 55 -11.45 21.97 -2.07
N ARG A 56 -11.52 21.96 -3.40
CA ARG A 56 -12.65 21.39 -4.17
C ARG A 56 -12.41 19.97 -4.66
N GLY A 57 -11.14 19.60 -4.89
CA GLY A 57 -10.78 18.25 -5.30
C GLY A 57 -10.96 17.25 -4.15
N ILE A 58 -11.14 15.98 -4.51
CA ILE A 58 -11.21 14.87 -3.56
C ILE A 58 -9.92 14.06 -3.71
N VAL A 59 -9.17 13.87 -2.63
CA VAL A 59 -7.94 13.07 -2.65
C VAL A 59 -8.28 11.61 -2.92
N ALA A 60 -7.59 10.99 -3.87
CA ALA A 60 -7.90 9.65 -4.36
C ALA A 60 -6.65 8.79 -4.59
N GLY A 61 -6.85 7.52 -4.92
CA GLY A 61 -5.77 6.63 -5.34
C GLY A 61 -4.64 6.46 -4.32
N ARG A 62 -3.39 6.55 -4.78
CA ARG A 62 -2.21 6.41 -3.88
C ARG A 62 -2.16 7.49 -2.80
N SER A 63 -2.63 8.70 -3.11
CA SER A 63 -2.66 9.80 -2.15
C SER A 63 -3.69 9.56 -1.06
N ALA A 64 -4.87 9.04 -1.42
CA ALA A 64 -5.85 8.60 -0.43
C ALA A 64 -5.32 7.40 0.37
N SER A 65 -4.67 6.44 -0.29
CA SER A 65 -4.07 5.28 0.36
C SER A 65 -3.05 5.68 1.43
N ALA A 66 -2.18 6.66 1.14
CA ALA A 66 -1.25 7.20 2.12
C ALA A 66 -1.96 7.91 3.30
N LEU A 67 -3.05 8.64 3.05
CA LEU A 67 -3.84 9.28 4.11
C LEU A 67 -4.58 8.27 4.99
N HIS A 68 -4.94 7.10 4.46
CA HIS A 68 -5.46 5.96 5.22
C HIS A 68 -4.39 5.22 6.02
N GLY A 69 -3.12 5.64 5.94
CA GLY A 69 -2.02 5.02 6.67
C GLY A 69 -1.39 3.81 5.97
N ALA A 70 -1.73 3.55 4.70
CA ALA A 70 -1.10 2.49 3.94
C ALA A 70 0.42 2.73 3.80
N LYS A 71 1.21 1.69 4.06
CA LYS A 71 2.67 1.72 3.87
C LYS A 71 3.03 1.59 2.39
N TRP A 72 4.33 1.74 2.08
CA TRP A 72 4.89 1.49 0.74
C TRP A 72 4.38 2.40 -0.38
N VAL A 73 3.83 3.57 -0.03
CA VAL A 73 3.45 4.59 -1.01
C VAL A 73 4.67 5.44 -1.38
N ASP A 74 4.99 5.49 -2.68
CA ASP A 74 6.08 6.32 -3.18
C ASP A 74 5.82 7.81 -2.94
N HIS A 75 6.65 8.41 -2.08
CA HIS A 75 6.58 9.83 -1.70
C HIS A 75 6.99 10.80 -2.82
N ARG A 76 7.65 10.32 -3.88
CA ARG A 76 8.06 11.13 -5.03
C ARG A 76 6.99 11.19 -6.10
N ALA A 77 6.03 10.29 -6.05
CA ALA A 77 5.02 10.18 -7.07
C ALA A 77 4.00 11.35 -6.99
N PRO A 78 3.43 11.79 -8.13
CA PRO A 78 2.44 12.87 -8.14
C PRO A 78 1.26 12.66 -7.19
N ALA A 79 0.71 13.73 -6.62
CA ALA A 79 -0.51 13.64 -5.83
C ALA A 79 -1.72 13.32 -6.73
N GLN A 80 -2.64 12.48 -6.26
CA GLN A 80 -3.81 12.04 -7.04
C GLN A 80 -5.10 12.63 -6.48
N LEU A 81 -5.89 13.26 -7.35
CA LEU A 81 -7.16 13.89 -7.01
C LEU A 81 -8.25 13.48 -8.02
N VAL A 82 -9.46 13.24 -7.54
CA VAL A 82 -10.67 13.39 -8.36
C VAL A 82 -11.03 14.87 -8.37
N TYR A 83 -10.77 15.50 -9.52
CA TYR A 83 -10.99 16.93 -9.74
C TYR A 83 -11.02 17.20 -11.25
N GLN A 84 -12.08 17.83 -11.74
CA GLN A 84 -12.21 18.13 -13.17
C GLN A 84 -11.28 19.27 -13.56
N HIS A 85 -10.08 18.93 -14.02
CA HIS A 85 -9.10 19.89 -14.50
C HIS A 85 -8.25 19.24 -15.60
N ARG A 86 -8.27 19.81 -16.81
CA ARG A 86 -7.65 19.21 -18.01
C ARG A 86 -6.12 19.26 -18.00
N ARG A 87 -5.52 20.26 -17.36
CA ARG A 87 -4.07 20.50 -17.37
C ARG A 87 -3.56 20.80 -15.96
N PRO A 88 -3.53 19.81 -15.05
CA PRO A 88 -2.97 20.03 -13.72
C PRO A 88 -1.47 20.39 -13.81
N PRO A 89 -0.92 21.08 -12.81
CA PRO A 89 0.50 21.36 -12.74
C PRO A 89 1.30 20.07 -12.54
N ALA A 90 2.61 20.13 -12.82
CA ALA A 90 3.51 19.01 -12.55
C ALA A 90 3.42 18.56 -11.09
N GLY A 91 3.44 17.24 -10.87
CA GLY A 91 3.30 16.65 -9.54
C GLY A 91 1.84 16.50 -9.06
N ILE A 92 0.84 16.78 -9.90
CA ILE A 92 -0.57 16.46 -9.63
C ILE A 92 -1.18 15.68 -10.81
N ASP A 93 -1.77 14.54 -10.50
CA ASP A 93 -2.61 13.76 -11.41
C ASP A 93 -4.09 14.01 -11.05
N THR A 94 -4.88 14.48 -12.01
CA THR A 94 -6.32 14.69 -11.83
C THR A 94 -7.15 13.69 -12.61
N TRP A 95 -8.23 13.22 -12.01
CA TRP A 95 -9.20 12.32 -12.63
C TRP A 95 -10.57 12.98 -12.70
N SER A 96 -11.25 12.76 -13.82
CA SER A 96 -12.66 13.12 -13.99
C SER A 96 -13.48 11.85 -13.74
N ASP A 97 -14.02 11.74 -12.52
CA ASP A 97 -14.85 10.61 -12.09
C ASP A 97 -16.00 11.14 -11.23
N SER A 98 -17.13 10.46 -11.27
CA SER A 98 -18.28 10.79 -10.41
C SER A 98 -18.24 9.92 -9.17
N LEU A 99 -18.21 10.58 -8.01
CA LEU A 99 -18.20 9.96 -6.70
C LEU A 99 -19.54 10.21 -6.02
N PHE A 100 -20.03 9.20 -5.31
CA PHE A 100 -21.15 9.38 -4.39
C PHE A 100 -20.65 9.91 -3.05
N GLU A 101 -21.51 10.59 -2.28
CA GLU A 101 -21.09 11.21 -1.01
C GLU A 101 -20.61 10.16 0.01
N HIS A 102 -21.21 8.97 0.04
CA HIS A 102 -20.76 7.86 0.90
C HIS A 102 -19.45 7.21 0.44
N GLU A 103 -18.90 7.60 -0.70
CA GLU A 103 -17.57 7.18 -1.18
C GLU A 103 -16.48 8.19 -0.79
N ILE A 104 -16.86 9.24 -0.04
CA ILE A 104 -15.99 10.32 0.40
C ILE A 104 -16.05 10.40 1.94
N GLN A 105 -14.92 10.67 2.56
CA GLN A 105 -14.81 10.96 3.98
C GLN A 105 -13.79 12.07 4.22
N THR A 106 -13.69 12.53 5.47
CA THR A 106 -12.76 13.59 5.86
C THR A 106 -11.63 13.02 6.73
N ILE A 107 -10.39 13.24 6.33
CA ILE A 107 -9.19 12.87 7.11
C ILE A 107 -8.31 14.11 7.25
N ALA A 108 -8.02 14.51 8.50
CA ALA A 108 -7.25 15.71 8.81
C ALA A 108 -7.76 16.99 8.09
N GLY A 109 -9.07 17.08 7.85
CA GLY A 109 -9.72 18.20 7.14
C GLY A 109 -9.71 18.09 5.61
N LEU A 110 -9.07 17.09 5.02
CA LEU A 110 -9.08 16.84 3.57
C LEU A 110 -10.26 15.95 3.20
N ARG A 111 -10.92 16.23 2.06
CA ARG A 111 -11.87 15.27 1.45
C ARG A 111 -11.10 14.17 0.76
N VAL A 112 -11.34 12.91 1.15
CA VAL A 112 -10.60 11.72 0.70
C VAL A 112 -11.59 10.63 0.30
N THR A 113 -11.29 9.84 -0.72
CA THR A 113 -12.06 8.64 -1.03
C THR A 113 -12.04 7.64 0.13
N THR A 114 -13.15 6.93 0.39
CA THR A 114 -13.20 5.84 1.38
C THR A 114 -12.21 4.72 1.04
N PRO A 115 -11.84 3.81 1.96
CA PRO A 115 -10.89 2.74 1.67
C PRO A 115 -11.38 1.85 0.54
N ALA A 116 -12.67 1.50 0.51
CA ALA A 116 -13.26 0.71 -0.56
C ALA A 116 -13.18 1.41 -1.92
N ARG A 117 -13.48 2.71 -1.97
CA ARG A 117 -13.34 3.49 -3.20
C ARG A 117 -11.89 3.61 -3.66
N THR A 118 -10.98 3.82 -2.70
CA THR A 118 -9.54 3.91 -2.94
C THR A 118 -9.01 2.59 -3.52
N ALA A 119 -9.43 1.45 -2.97
CA ALA A 119 -9.08 0.14 -3.47
C ALA A 119 -9.55 -0.06 -4.92
N LEU A 120 -10.80 0.32 -5.24
CA LEU A 120 -11.31 0.26 -6.61
C LEU A 120 -10.49 1.16 -7.56
N ASP A 121 -10.13 2.36 -7.14
CA ASP A 121 -9.31 3.29 -7.93
C ASP A 121 -7.93 2.70 -8.26
N LEU A 122 -7.26 2.11 -7.26
CA LEU A 122 -5.99 1.43 -7.44
C LEU A 122 -6.13 0.25 -8.41
N ALA A 123 -7.13 -0.60 -8.20
CA ALA A 123 -7.41 -1.78 -9.01
C ALA A 123 -7.70 -1.45 -10.49
N CYS A 124 -8.41 -0.35 -10.75
CA CYS A 124 -8.75 0.04 -12.11
C CYS A 124 -7.58 0.68 -12.87
N ARG A 125 -6.62 1.30 -12.16
CA ARG A 125 -5.62 2.18 -12.79
C ARG A 125 -4.22 1.59 -12.84
N TYR A 126 -3.87 0.71 -11.91
CA TYR A 126 -2.51 0.19 -11.77
C TYR A 126 -2.40 -1.19 -12.43
N PRO A 127 -1.20 -1.62 -12.87
CA PRO A 127 -0.97 -3.03 -13.23
C PRO A 127 -1.35 -3.96 -12.07
N VAL A 128 -1.84 -5.17 -12.37
CA VAL A 128 -2.43 -6.09 -11.37
C VAL A 128 -1.57 -6.24 -10.12
N ASP A 129 -0.29 -6.62 -10.26
CA ASP A 129 0.60 -6.88 -9.12
C ASP A 129 0.80 -5.66 -8.24
N ARG A 130 0.97 -4.48 -8.87
CA ARG A 130 1.11 -3.21 -8.15
C ARG A 130 -0.19 -2.80 -7.48
N ALA A 131 -1.33 -3.07 -8.12
CA ALA A 131 -2.64 -2.82 -7.53
C ALA A 131 -2.85 -3.71 -6.30
N VAL A 132 -2.61 -5.02 -6.41
CA VAL A 132 -2.75 -5.95 -5.28
C VAL A 132 -1.84 -5.54 -4.13
N ALA A 133 -0.56 -5.26 -4.37
CA ALA A 133 0.35 -4.84 -3.29
C ALA A 133 -0.10 -3.53 -2.60
N ALA A 134 -0.60 -2.57 -3.38
CA ALA A 134 -1.11 -1.32 -2.82
C ALA A 134 -2.43 -1.51 -2.05
N ILE A 135 -3.29 -2.42 -2.49
CA ILE A 135 -4.56 -2.72 -1.83
C ILE A 135 -4.35 -3.60 -0.59
N ASP A 136 -3.40 -4.53 -0.60
CA ASP A 136 -2.99 -5.31 0.58
C ASP A 136 -2.52 -4.34 1.69
N ALA A 137 -1.66 -3.39 1.35
CA ALA A 137 -1.18 -2.37 2.30
C ALA A 137 -2.33 -1.48 2.83
N LEU A 138 -3.30 -1.12 1.97
CA LEU A 138 -4.49 -0.38 2.37
C LEU A 138 -5.41 -1.21 3.28
N ALA A 139 -5.65 -2.47 2.94
CA ALA A 139 -6.48 -3.40 3.70
C ALA A 139 -5.85 -3.73 5.05
N ARG A 140 -4.51 -3.68 5.17
CA ARG A 140 -3.83 -3.81 6.45
C ARG A 140 -3.96 -2.55 7.33
N ALA A 141 -4.00 -1.37 6.72
CA ALA A 141 -4.11 -0.10 7.42
C ALA A 141 -5.55 0.29 7.80
N THR A 142 -6.55 -0.41 7.27
CA THR A 142 -7.98 -0.07 7.41
C THR A 142 -8.83 -1.31 7.68
N ASP A 143 -10.11 -1.15 8.05
CA ASP A 143 -11.07 -2.27 8.13
C ASP A 143 -11.73 -2.56 6.76
N LEU A 144 -10.96 -2.49 5.67
CA LEU A 144 -11.48 -2.70 4.31
C LEU A 144 -12.03 -4.11 4.17
N LYS A 145 -13.33 -4.23 3.88
CA LYS A 145 -13.97 -5.51 3.59
C LYS A 145 -14.03 -5.76 2.10
N VAL A 146 -13.70 -6.99 1.68
CA VAL A 146 -13.75 -7.41 0.27
C VAL A 146 -15.15 -7.18 -0.32
N SER A 147 -16.20 -7.45 0.45
CA SER A 147 -17.60 -7.27 0.04
C SER A 147 -17.97 -5.81 -0.29
N GLU A 148 -17.33 -4.83 0.34
CA GLU A 148 -17.55 -3.41 0.03
C GLU A 148 -16.96 -3.06 -1.33
N VAL A 149 -15.83 -3.67 -1.70
CA VAL A 149 -15.20 -3.43 -2.99
C VAL A 149 -15.95 -4.14 -4.12
N ASP A 150 -16.46 -5.35 -3.88
CA ASP A 150 -17.27 -6.08 -4.85
C ASP A 150 -18.55 -5.29 -5.20
N SER A 151 -19.23 -4.76 -4.19
CA SER A 151 -20.41 -3.91 -4.36
C SER A 151 -20.13 -2.67 -5.23
N LEU A 152 -18.94 -2.06 -5.06
CA LEU A 152 -18.50 -0.96 -5.92
C LEU A 152 -18.16 -1.44 -7.33
N GLY A 153 -17.55 -2.62 -7.48
CA GLY A 153 -17.24 -3.22 -8.78
C GLY A 153 -18.49 -3.48 -9.63
N GLU A 154 -19.59 -3.85 -8.99
CA GLU A 154 -20.88 -3.99 -9.66
C GLU A 154 -21.50 -2.65 -10.06
N ARG A 155 -21.41 -1.64 -9.17
CA ARG A 155 -21.91 -0.30 -9.47
C ARG A 155 -21.17 0.34 -10.65
N TYR A 156 -19.88 0.08 -10.78
CA TYR A 156 -18.99 0.68 -11.79
C TYR A 156 -18.69 -0.26 -12.97
N ARG A 157 -19.63 -1.13 -13.36
CA ARG A 157 -19.49 -2.13 -14.45
C ARG A 157 -18.96 -1.59 -15.79
N GLY A 158 -19.19 -0.32 -16.11
CA GLY A 158 -18.71 0.34 -17.35
C GLY A 158 -17.44 1.17 -17.18
N ARG A 159 -16.86 1.21 -15.97
CA ARG A 159 -15.71 2.06 -15.67
C ARG A 159 -14.45 1.58 -16.39
N ARG A 160 -13.69 2.51 -16.96
CA ARG A 160 -12.37 2.20 -17.53
C ARG A 160 -11.50 1.49 -16.49
N GLY A 161 -10.98 0.32 -16.84
CA GLY A 161 -10.12 -0.47 -15.96
C GLY A 161 -10.86 -1.47 -15.07
N ILE A 162 -12.20 -1.53 -15.11
CA ILE A 162 -12.97 -2.46 -14.27
C ILE A 162 -12.62 -3.93 -14.52
N ALA A 163 -12.31 -4.31 -15.77
CA ALA A 163 -11.87 -5.65 -16.11
C ALA A 163 -10.57 -6.02 -15.37
N ARG A 164 -9.65 -5.06 -15.20
CA ARG A 164 -8.43 -5.25 -14.42
C ARG A 164 -8.72 -5.36 -12.93
N ALA A 165 -9.66 -4.55 -12.44
CA ALA A 165 -10.08 -4.63 -11.05
C ALA A 165 -10.65 -6.02 -10.70
N ARG A 166 -11.46 -6.60 -11.60
CA ARG A 166 -11.99 -7.98 -11.43
C ARG A 166 -10.91 -9.05 -11.36
N VAL A 167 -9.73 -8.81 -11.94
CA VAL A 167 -8.57 -9.71 -11.83
C VAL A 167 -7.79 -9.46 -10.54
N ALA A 168 -7.63 -8.19 -10.15
CA ALA A 168 -6.82 -7.83 -8.98
C ALA A 168 -7.51 -8.08 -7.64
N LEU A 169 -8.79 -7.74 -7.51
CA LEU A 169 -9.50 -7.78 -6.22
C LEU A 169 -9.59 -9.18 -5.59
N PRO A 170 -9.85 -10.27 -6.34
CA PRO A 170 -9.81 -11.62 -5.77
C PRO A 170 -8.42 -12.04 -5.25
N LEU A 171 -7.36 -11.37 -5.71
CA LEU A 171 -5.99 -11.64 -5.29
C LEU A 171 -5.57 -10.83 -4.06
N VAL A 172 -6.40 -9.90 -3.57
CA VAL A 172 -6.09 -9.09 -2.39
C VAL A 172 -6.03 -9.95 -1.14
N ASP A 173 -5.09 -9.63 -0.26
CA ASP A 173 -4.88 -10.27 1.03
C ASP A 173 -4.32 -9.28 2.06
N LYS A 174 -5.02 -9.09 3.18
CA LYS A 174 -4.59 -8.16 4.23
C LYS A 174 -3.38 -8.66 5.03
N GLY A 175 -3.01 -9.94 4.90
CA GLY A 175 -1.91 -10.52 5.65
C GLY A 175 -0.51 -10.25 5.08
N ALA A 176 -0.40 -9.71 3.85
CA ALA A 176 0.90 -9.35 3.30
C ALA A 176 1.42 -8.06 3.96
N GLU A 177 2.62 -8.12 4.55
CA GLU A 177 3.21 -6.98 5.26
C GLU A 177 4.07 -6.08 4.37
N SER A 178 4.53 -6.64 3.24
CA SER A 178 5.39 -5.97 2.28
C SER A 178 4.97 -6.27 0.83
N PRO A 179 5.33 -5.39 -0.14
CA PRO A 179 5.11 -5.66 -1.56
C PRO A 179 5.82 -6.93 -2.04
N ARG A 180 6.91 -7.34 -1.35
CA ARG A 180 7.66 -8.56 -1.67
C ARG A 180 6.92 -9.81 -1.23
N GLU A 181 6.26 -9.79 -0.07
CA GLU A 181 5.35 -10.87 0.32
C GLU A 181 4.16 -10.97 -0.64
N THR A 182 3.52 -9.86 -1.02
CA THR A 182 2.47 -9.89 -2.05
C THR A 182 2.99 -10.52 -3.35
N TRP A 183 4.18 -10.10 -3.81
CA TRP A 183 4.80 -10.68 -5.01
C TRP A 183 5.01 -12.20 -4.87
N LEU A 184 5.55 -12.64 -3.74
CA LEU A 184 5.81 -14.06 -3.46
C LEU A 184 4.49 -14.86 -3.46
N ARG A 185 3.46 -14.34 -2.81
CA ARG A 185 2.12 -14.93 -2.79
C ARG A 185 1.53 -15.06 -4.20
N LEU A 186 1.62 -14.01 -5.01
CA LEU A 186 1.16 -14.03 -6.40
C LEU A 186 1.97 -14.98 -7.27
N LEU A 187 3.28 -15.10 -7.03
CA LEU A 187 4.14 -16.06 -7.71
C LEU A 187 3.67 -17.50 -7.44
N LEU A 188 3.39 -17.85 -6.18
CA LEU A 188 2.92 -19.18 -5.80
C LEU A 188 1.55 -19.51 -6.41
N ILE A 189 0.61 -18.57 -6.36
CA ILE A 189 -0.72 -18.74 -6.97
C ILE A 189 -0.59 -18.98 -8.49
N ARG A 190 0.26 -18.22 -9.18
CA ARG A 190 0.48 -18.37 -10.63
C ARG A 190 1.19 -19.66 -11.00
N ALA A 191 2.01 -20.20 -10.10
CA ALA A 191 2.67 -21.49 -10.28
C ALA A 191 1.71 -22.68 -10.09
N GLY A 192 0.45 -22.45 -9.73
CA GLY A 192 -0.58 -23.49 -9.60
C GLY A 192 -0.70 -24.09 -8.20
N PHE A 193 0.01 -23.56 -7.20
CA PHE A 193 -0.20 -23.98 -5.82
C PHE A 193 -1.57 -23.49 -5.31
N PRO A 194 -2.23 -24.24 -4.41
CA PRO A 194 -3.38 -23.73 -3.67
C PRO A 194 -3.06 -22.38 -3.03
N ARG A 195 -4.05 -21.49 -2.91
CA ARG A 195 -3.83 -20.16 -2.33
C ARG A 195 -3.21 -20.31 -0.92
N PRO A 196 -2.01 -19.75 -0.68
CA PRO A 196 -1.38 -19.88 0.63
C PRO A 196 -2.11 -19.02 1.66
N GLN A 197 -2.22 -19.53 2.88
CA GLN A 197 -2.66 -18.78 4.05
C GLN A 197 -1.52 -17.84 4.45
N THR A 198 -1.83 -16.58 4.73
CA THR A 198 -0.85 -15.59 5.21
C THR A 198 -0.87 -15.45 6.72
N GLN A 199 0.24 -15.02 7.33
CA GLN A 199 0.35 -14.74 8.77
C GLN A 199 -0.07 -15.96 9.62
N ILE A 200 0.55 -17.11 9.37
CA ILE A 200 0.22 -18.36 10.05
C ILE A 200 0.85 -18.36 11.44
N PRO A 201 0.05 -18.30 12.53
CA PRO A 201 0.59 -18.35 13.88
C PRO A 201 0.99 -19.79 14.22
N VAL A 202 2.20 -19.94 14.76
CA VAL A 202 2.74 -21.24 15.19
C VAL A 202 2.97 -21.22 16.70
N TYR A 203 2.31 -22.15 17.37
CA TYR A 203 2.35 -22.29 18.82
C TYR A 203 3.17 -23.52 19.24
N ASP A 204 3.91 -23.38 20.34
CA ASP A 204 4.57 -24.48 21.04
C ASP A 204 4.30 -24.35 22.54
N TYR A 205 3.84 -25.43 23.17
CA TYR A 205 3.36 -25.44 24.57
C TYR A 205 2.42 -24.27 24.93
N GLY A 206 1.56 -23.86 24.00
CA GLY A 206 0.61 -22.74 24.19
C GLY A 206 1.20 -21.34 24.02
N ALA A 207 2.52 -21.21 23.80
CA ALA A 207 3.18 -19.94 23.51
C ALA A 207 3.33 -19.72 21.99
N LEU A 208 3.07 -18.50 21.52
CA LEU A 208 3.32 -18.12 20.13
C LEU A 208 4.84 -18.03 19.89
N ILE A 209 5.37 -18.92 19.05
CA ILE A 209 6.81 -18.97 18.73
C ILE A 209 7.15 -18.17 17.49
N ALA A 210 6.27 -18.23 16.47
CA ALA A 210 6.48 -17.57 15.19
C ALA A 210 5.14 -17.22 14.54
N CYS A 211 5.17 -16.18 13.71
CA CYS A 211 4.17 -15.96 12.68
C CYS A 211 4.89 -16.13 11.34
N LEU A 212 4.48 -17.13 10.56
CA LEU A 212 5.06 -17.42 9.24
C LEU A 212 4.35 -16.57 8.19
N ASP A 213 5.11 -15.94 7.28
CA ASP A 213 4.56 -14.98 6.31
C ASP A 213 3.42 -15.57 5.49
N MET A 214 3.63 -16.77 4.92
CA MET A 214 2.60 -17.52 4.23
C MET A 214 2.92 -19.02 4.10
N GLY A 215 1.91 -19.82 3.79
CA GLY A 215 2.09 -21.24 3.54
C GLY A 215 0.80 -22.05 3.58
N TRP A 216 0.95 -23.33 3.89
CA TRP A 216 -0.12 -24.31 4.00
C TRP A 216 0.03 -25.07 5.30
N GLN A 217 -0.85 -24.75 6.26
CA GLN A 217 -0.78 -25.28 7.61
C GLN A 217 -0.99 -26.80 7.66
N ASP A 218 -1.88 -27.33 6.83
CA ASP A 218 -2.24 -28.76 6.83
C ASP A 218 -1.05 -29.66 6.47
N ILE A 219 -0.18 -29.21 5.56
CA ILE A 219 1.03 -29.93 5.16
C ILE A 219 2.30 -29.39 5.84
N LYS A 220 2.16 -28.38 6.70
CA LYS A 220 3.23 -27.66 7.42
C LYS A 220 4.37 -27.21 6.50
N VAL A 221 4.03 -26.60 5.36
CA VAL A 221 4.99 -25.97 4.45
C VAL A 221 4.77 -24.45 4.49
N ALA A 222 5.83 -23.69 4.73
CA ALA A 222 5.79 -22.24 4.74
C ALA A 222 6.84 -21.62 3.83
N VAL A 223 6.60 -20.39 3.40
CA VAL A 223 7.49 -19.61 2.55
C VAL A 223 7.61 -18.22 3.18
N GLU A 224 8.83 -17.82 3.51
CA GLU A 224 9.12 -16.53 4.17
C GLU A 224 9.98 -15.67 3.25
N TYR A 225 9.69 -14.37 3.15
CA TYR A 225 10.52 -13.44 2.42
C TYR A 225 11.47 -12.70 3.37
N GLU A 226 12.77 -12.93 3.20
CA GLU A 226 13.81 -12.25 3.95
C GLU A 226 14.14 -10.90 3.31
N GLY A 227 13.80 -9.81 4.01
CA GLY A 227 14.28 -8.48 3.67
C GLY A 227 15.74 -8.26 4.07
N ASP A 228 16.40 -7.24 3.52
CA ASP A 228 17.82 -6.89 3.75
C ASP A 228 18.18 -6.50 5.20
N HIS A 229 17.25 -6.56 6.16
CA HIS A 229 17.37 -5.91 7.47
C HIS A 229 17.87 -6.79 8.64
N HIS A 230 18.41 -7.99 8.40
CA HIS A 230 18.66 -8.95 9.49
C HIS A 230 20.12 -9.25 9.87
N ARG A 231 21.08 -8.34 9.62
CA ARG A 231 22.51 -8.68 9.86
C ARG A 231 23.28 -7.94 10.95
N THR A 232 22.68 -7.00 11.69
CA THR A 232 23.46 -6.16 12.64
C THR A 232 23.25 -6.45 14.12
N ASP A 233 22.41 -7.42 14.53
CA ASP A 233 22.22 -7.76 15.95
C ASP A 233 22.42 -9.26 16.22
N GLN A 234 23.47 -9.59 16.99
CA GLN A 234 23.82 -10.95 17.40
C GLN A 234 22.71 -11.63 18.21
N ARG A 235 21.93 -10.88 18.99
CA ARG A 235 20.80 -11.44 19.77
C ARG A 235 19.67 -11.85 18.85
N GLN A 236 19.36 -11.04 17.84
CA GLN A 236 18.35 -11.35 16.83
C GLN A 236 18.76 -12.60 16.03
N PHE A 237 20.02 -12.67 15.60
CA PHE A 237 20.55 -13.84 14.89
C PHE A 237 20.41 -15.15 15.69
N ASN A 238 20.78 -15.13 16.98
CA ASN A 238 20.65 -16.31 17.84
C ASN A 238 19.18 -16.69 18.10
N LYS A 239 18.27 -15.72 18.12
CA LYS A 239 16.83 -15.96 18.26
C LYS A 239 16.27 -16.60 16.99
N ASP A 240 16.70 -16.14 15.81
CA ASP A 240 16.26 -16.67 14.52
C ASP A 240 16.72 -18.12 14.31
N ILE A 241 17.94 -18.46 14.74
CA ILE A 241 18.42 -19.86 14.74
C ILE A 241 17.54 -20.75 15.61
N ARG A 242 17.24 -20.32 16.84
CA ARG A 242 16.37 -21.10 17.76
C ARG A 242 14.97 -21.26 17.18
N ARG A 243 14.40 -20.18 16.62
CA ARG A 243 13.10 -20.20 15.94
C ARG A 243 13.08 -21.22 14.81
N ALA A 244 14.09 -21.20 13.93
CA ALA A 244 14.18 -22.14 12.81
C ALA A 244 14.28 -23.59 13.29
N LYS A 245 15.05 -23.84 14.35
CA LYS A 245 15.16 -25.17 14.97
C LYS A 245 13.82 -25.66 15.53
N THR A 246 13.15 -24.84 16.33
CA THR A 246 11.84 -25.18 16.93
C THR A 246 10.80 -25.45 15.85
N LEU A 247 10.75 -24.63 14.80
CA LEU A 247 9.86 -24.85 13.66
C LEU A 247 10.11 -26.19 12.99
N ALA A 248 11.37 -26.57 12.78
CA ALA A 248 11.72 -27.88 12.24
C ALA A 248 11.33 -29.04 13.19
N GLU A 249 11.54 -28.90 14.49
CA GLU A 249 11.21 -29.90 15.52
C GLU A 249 9.71 -30.21 15.57
N ILE A 250 8.85 -29.18 15.42
CA ILE A 250 7.39 -29.34 15.36
C ILE A 250 6.89 -29.68 13.93
N GLY A 251 7.83 -29.95 13.02
CA GLY A 251 7.56 -30.48 11.69
C GLY A 251 7.15 -29.46 10.66
N TRP A 252 7.60 -28.20 10.73
CA TRP A 252 7.49 -27.24 9.63
C TRP A 252 8.66 -27.34 8.67
N THR A 253 8.37 -27.23 7.37
CA THR A 253 9.37 -26.99 6.33
C THR A 253 9.24 -25.55 5.85
N VAL A 254 10.21 -24.70 6.20
CA VAL A 254 10.21 -23.28 5.87
C VAL A 254 11.17 -23.00 4.71
N VAL A 255 10.64 -22.43 3.64
CA VAL A 255 11.37 -22.04 2.43
C VAL A 255 11.66 -20.54 2.49
N ARG A 256 12.89 -20.14 2.82
CA ARG A 256 13.29 -18.72 2.98
C ARG A 256 13.75 -18.10 1.67
N VAL A 257 13.04 -17.10 1.17
CA VAL A 257 13.26 -16.46 -0.13
C VAL A 257 13.93 -15.11 0.07
N THR A 258 14.98 -14.82 -0.71
CA THR A 258 15.66 -13.51 -0.70
C THR A 258 15.45 -12.76 -2.01
N ILE A 259 15.96 -11.53 -2.09
CA ILE A 259 15.98 -10.75 -3.34
C ILE A 259 16.87 -11.38 -4.43
N GLU A 260 17.83 -12.23 -4.06
CA GLU A 260 18.75 -12.90 -4.99
C GLU A 260 18.13 -14.15 -5.63
N ASP A 261 17.06 -14.68 -5.04
CA ASP A 261 16.39 -15.87 -5.55
C ASP A 261 15.60 -15.56 -6.85
N THR A 262 15.74 -16.43 -7.84
CA THR A 262 14.96 -16.34 -9.08
C THR A 262 13.54 -16.91 -8.87
N PRO A 263 12.52 -16.41 -9.59
CA PRO A 263 11.16 -16.95 -9.49
C PRO A 263 11.09 -18.47 -9.70
N GLY A 264 11.82 -19.00 -10.69
CA GLY A 264 11.88 -20.44 -10.96
C GLY A 264 12.54 -21.24 -9.84
N GLY A 265 13.61 -20.70 -9.24
CA GLY A 265 14.28 -21.32 -8.09
C GLY A 265 13.38 -21.39 -6.86
N VAL A 266 12.62 -20.33 -6.58
CA VAL A 266 11.62 -20.31 -5.51
C VAL A 266 10.57 -21.40 -5.74
N ILE A 267 9.98 -21.44 -6.94
CA ILE A 267 8.95 -22.44 -7.29
C ILE A 267 9.49 -23.86 -7.13
N ALA A 268 10.69 -24.15 -7.63
CA ALA A 268 11.30 -25.48 -7.54
C ALA A 268 11.51 -25.92 -6.08
N ARG A 269 11.99 -25.01 -5.22
CA ARG A 269 12.17 -25.28 -3.79
C ARG A 269 10.85 -25.54 -3.07
N VAL A 270 9.81 -24.75 -3.38
CA VAL A 270 8.48 -24.95 -2.80
C VAL A 270 7.85 -26.26 -3.29
N ALA A 271 7.96 -26.58 -4.57
CA ALA A 271 7.48 -27.85 -5.13
C ALA A 271 8.19 -29.06 -4.46
N ALA A 272 9.49 -28.97 -4.25
CA ALA A 272 10.25 -30.01 -3.56
C ALA A 272 9.86 -30.15 -2.07
N ALA A 273 9.49 -29.05 -1.40
CA ALA A 273 8.96 -29.10 -0.04
C ALA A 273 7.55 -29.71 -0.01
N TRP A 274 6.71 -29.34 -0.98
CA TRP A 274 5.35 -29.85 -1.15
C TRP A 274 5.32 -31.36 -1.33
N ALA A 275 6.10 -31.89 -2.29
CA ALA A 275 6.14 -33.30 -2.63
C ALA A 275 6.65 -34.22 -1.50
N ARG A 276 7.30 -33.66 -0.47
CA ARG A 276 7.69 -34.44 0.73
C ARG A 276 6.58 -34.58 1.75
N ARG A 277 5.46 -33.86 1.57
CA ARG A 277 4.37 -33.73 2.54
C ARG A 277 3.02 -34.21 2.02
N THR A 278 2.91 -34.44 0.71
CA THR A 278 1.73 -34.98 0.01
C THR A 278 2.14 -36.22 -0.76
#